data_AF-G9BGT9-F1
#
_entry.id   AF-G9BGT9-F1
#
_cell.length_a   1.000
_cell.length_b   1.000
_cell.length_c   1.000
_cell.angle_alpha   90.00
_cell.angle_beta   90.00
_cell.angle_gamma   90.00
#
_symmetry.space_group_name_H-M   'P 1'
#
loop_
_entity.id
_entity.type
_entity.pdbx_description
1 polymer ?
#
loop_
_entity_poly.entity_id
_entity_poly.type
_entity_poly.pdbx_seq_one_letter_code
_entity_poly.pdbx_strand_id
1 'polypeptide(L)' 'CGMGVCHCCLVQIDGRHKRRACQTQVRPGMQVQTEVNRIVAAQEVL' A
#
# COMPACT_ATOMS: atom_id res chain seq x y z
N CYS A 1 -10.95 -7.66 -3.74
CA CYS A 1 -11.62 -8.98 -3.74
C CYS A 1 -11.33 -9.83 -2.49
N GLY A 2 -10.23 -9.63 -1.75
CA GLY A 2 -9.93 -10.43 -0.54
C GLY A 2 -9.28 -11.79 -0.82
N MET A 3 -9.29 -12.25 -2.07
CA MET A 3 -8.71 -13.54 -2.47
C MET A 3 -7.19 -13.61 -2.25
N GLY A 4 -6.48 -12.48 -2.34
CA GLY A 4 -5.03 -12.40 -2.14
C GLY A 4 -4.16 -12.88 -3.31
N VAL A 5 -4.77 -13.34 -4.42
CA VAL A 5 -4.04 -13.92 -5.57
C VAL A 5 -3.51 -12.89 -6.57
N CYS A 6 -4.16 -11.73 -6.71
CA CYS A 6 -3.79 -10.75 -7.75
C CYS A 6 -2.47 -10.01 -7.44
N HIS A 7 -2.07 -9.94 -6.16
CA HIS A 7 -0.99 -9.05 -5.69
C HIS A 7 -1.13 -7.57 -6.09
N CYS A 8 -2.33 -7.13 -6.43
CA CYS A 8 -2.65 -5.77 -6.88
C CYS A 8 -2.84 -4.76 -5.72
N CYS A 9 -2.72 -5.20 -4.46
CA CYS A 9 -2.97 -4.39 -3.26
C CYS A 9 -1.78 -4.39 -2.30
N LEU A 10 -0.56 -4.45 -2.84
CA LEU A 10 0.65 -4.43 -2.02
C LEU A 10 0.88 -3.03 -1.45
N VAL A 11 1.09 -2.96 -0.15
CA VAL A 11 1.39 -1.75 0.61
C VAL A 11 2.50 -2.03 1.62
N GLN A 12 3.05 -0.99 2.22
CA GLN A 12 3.89 -1.11 3.41
C GLN A 12 3.02 -0.89 4.66
N ILE A 13 3.16 -1.78 5.64
CA ILE A 13 2.45 -1.68 6.92
C ILE A 13 3.46 -1.88 8.04
N ASP A 14 3.53 -0.93 8.96
CA ASP A 14 4.43 -0.95 10.12
C ASP A 14 5.90 -1.25 9.70
N GLY A 15 6.36 -0.58 8.65
CA GLY A 15 7.71 -0.74 8.09
C GLY A 15 7.90 -1.96 7.17
N ARG A 16 6.95 -2.89 7.09
CA ARG A 16 7.06 -4.11 6.27
C ARG A 16 6.45 -3.91 4.89
N HIS A 17 7.27 -4.02 3.84
CA HIS A 17 6.82 -3.91 2.45
C HIS A 17 6.02 -5.15 1.98
N LYS A 18 5.33 -4.98 0.84
CA LYS A 18 4.64 -6.05 0.11
C LYS A 18 3.57 -6.80 0.95
N ARG A 19 2.87 -6.08 1.83
CA ARG A 19 1.71 -6.60 2.55
C ARG A 19 0.47 -6.50 1.70
N ARG A 20 -0.34 -7.56 1.66
CA ARG A 20 -1.62 -7.55 0.94
C ARG A 20 -2.65 -6.81 1.79
N ALA A 21 -3.06 -5.63 1.36
CA ALA A 21 -4.11 -4.86 2.05
C ALA A 21 -5.41 -5.68 2.16
N CYS A 22 -5.79 -6.40 1.10
CA CYS A 22 -7.04 -7.15 1.06
C CYS A 22 -7.13 -8.35 2.03
N GLN A 23 -6.02 -8.75 2.65
CA GLN A 23 -5.95 -9.86 3.62
C GLN A 23 -5.39 -9.40 4.98
N THR A 24 -5.11 -8.11 5.15
CA THR A 24 -4.54 -7.60 6.40
C THR A 24 -5.65 -6.97 7.22
N GLN A 25 -5.88 -7.49 8.44
CA GLN A 25 -6.83 -6.90 9.37
C GLN A 25 -6.27 -5.59 9.93
N VAL A 26 -7.08 -4.53 9.89
CA VAL A 26 -6.73 -3.21 10.41
C VAL A 26 -6.65 -3.25 11.93
N ARG A 27 -5.67 -2.54 12.48
CA ARG A 27 -5.48 -2.35 13.93
C ARG A 27 -5.30 -0.85 14.23
N PRO A 28 -5.77 -0.34 15.38
CA PRO A 28 -5.49 1.03 15.79
C PRO A 28 -3.98 1.33 15.78
N GLY A 29 -3.60 2.50 15.27
CA GLY A 29 -2.21 2.93 15.21
C GLY A 29 -1.35 2.30 14.11
N MET A 30 -1.92 1.44 13.23
CA MET A 30 -1.19 0.94 12.06
C MET A 30 -0.69 2.11 11.19
N GLN A 31 0.58 2.05 10.80
CA GLN A 31 1.13 2.98 9.82
C GLN A 31 1.15 2.31 8.45
N VAL A 32 0.35 2.85 7.51
CA VAL A 32 0.22 2.34 6.15
C VAL A 32 0.83 3.34 5.18
N GLN A 33 1.72 2.86 4.30
CA GLN A 33 2.29 3.65 3.21
C GLN A 33 1.95 2.98 1.88
N THR A 34 1.41 3.77 0.95
CA THR A 34 1.02 3.35 -0.39
C THR A 34 1.98 3.93 -1.41
N GLU A 35 2.15 3.23 -2.54
CA GLU A 35 2.84 3.80 -3.69
C GLU A 35 2.04 4.96 -4.29
N VAL A 36 2.75 5.91 -4.89
CA VAL A 36 2.17 7.04 -5.61
C VAL A 36 2.36 6.88 -7.11
N ASN A 37 1.48 7.49 -7.90
CA ASN A 37 1.65 7.52 -9.35
C ASN A 37 2.89 8.36 -9.69
N ARG A 38 3.91 7.75 -10.31
CA ARG A 38 5.16 8.43 -10.65
C ARG A 38 5.00 9.61 -11.63
N ILE A 39 3.92 9.61 -12.43
CA ILE A 39 3.66 10.68 -13.40
C ILE A 39 3.18 11.92 -12.64
N VAL A 40 2.26 11.75 -11.69
CA VAL A 40 1.72 12.83 -10.87
C VAL A 40 2.77 13.34 -9.88
N ALA A 41 3.48 12.43 -9.20
CA ALA A 41 4.51 12.80 -8.23
C ALA A 41 5.67 13.58 -8.87
N ALA A 42 5.99 13.34 -10.15
CA ALA A 42 7.02 14.09 -10.85
C ALA A 42 6.60 15.54 -11.20
N GLN A 43 5.28 15.83 -11.23
CA GLN A 43 4.77 17.18 -11.50
C GLN A 43 4.75 18.07 -10.25
N GLU A 44 4.81 17.50 -9.04
CA GLU A 44 4.82 18.25 -7.78
C GLU A 44 6.23 18.72 -7.36
N VAL A 45 7.28 18.28 -8.05
CA VAL A 45 8.69 18.66 -7.79
C VAL A 45 9.14 19.81 -8.72
N LEU A 46 8.22 20.41 -9.50
CA LEU A 46 8.49 21.54 -10.39
C LEU A 46 7.86 22.84 -9.87
#